data_AF-A0A1C5E8L7-F1
#
_entry.id   AF-A0A1C5E8L7-F1
#
_cell.length_a   1.000
_cell.length_b   1.000
_cell.length_c   1.000
_cell.angle_alpha   90.00
_cell.angle_beta   90.00
_cell.angle_gamma   90.00
#
_symmetry.space_group_name_H-M   'P 1'
#
loop_
_entity.id
_entity.type
_entity.pdbx_description
1 polymer ?
#
loop_
_entity_poly.entity_id
_entity_poly.type
_entity_poly.pdbx_seq_one_letter_code
_entity_poly.pdbx_strand_id
1 'polypeptide(L)'
;MEGWSYSGCAEGAPSVRHADLPRFVRELLELPEAPSWGPFTNIQLTDGVLRQFAEPPVEIQMQHYAFVSGRVPETRRPTGRQI
;
A
#
# COMPACT_ATOMS: atom_id res chain seq x y z
N MET A 1 20.23 15.53 -1.29
CA MET A 1 20.02 14.78 -0.03
C MET A 1 18.63 15.20 0.43
N GLU A 2 17.59 14.59 -0.12
CA GLU A 2 16.21 14.95 0.22
C GLU A 2 15.71 13.93 1.24
N GLY A 3 15.74 14.35 2.52
CA GLY A 3 15.17 13.62 3.62
C GLY A 3 13.66 13.71 3.52
N TRP A 4 13.03 12.63 3.06
CA TRP A 4 11.58 12.48 3.18
C TRP A 4 11.26 12.21 4.66
N SER A 5 10.94 13.27 5.40
CA SER A 5 10.33 13.15 6.72
C SER A 5 8.85 12.85 6.52
N TYR A 6 8.44 11.62 6.82
CA TYR A 6 7.03 11.24 6.85
C TYR A 6 6.47 11.65 8.21
N SER A 7 5.97 12.88 8.31
CA SER A 7 5.07 13.26 9.41
C SER A 7 3.73 12.60 9.15
N GLY A 8 3.16 11.97 10.19
CA GLY A 8 2.01 11.07 10.11
C GLY A 8 0.80 11.60 9.34
N CYS A 9 -0.11 10.67 8.98
CA CYS A 9 -1.39 10.88 8.29
C CYS A 9 -1.65 12.35 7.95
N ALA A 10 -1.30 12.76 6.74
CA ALA A 10 -1.43 14.14 6.28
C ALA A 10 -2.77 14.72 6.76
N GLU A 11 -2.71 15.81 7.53
CA GLU A 11 -3.90 16.55 7.95
C GLU A 11 -4.77 16.82 6.71
N GLY A 12 -5.98 16.27 6.69
CA GLY A 12 -6.90 16.34 5.56
C GLY A 12 -6.95 15.13 4.61
N ALA A 13 -6.24 14.05 4.90
CA ALA A 13 -6.41 12.79 4.16
C ALA A 13 -7.88 12.32 4.26
N PRO A 14 -8.50 11.89 3.13
CA PRO A 14 -9.89 11.43 3.15
C PRO A 14 -10.02 10.24 4.10
N SER A 15 -10.92 10.36 5.08
CA SER A 15 -11.31 9.24 5.93
C SER A 15 -12.28 8.37 5.15
N VAL A 16 -11.83 7.17 4.79
CA VAL A 16 -12.64 6.15 4.11
C VAL A 16 -13.10 5.14 5.16
N ARG A 17 -14.39 4.75 5.14
CA ARG A 17 -14.89 3.68 6.02
C ARG A 17 -14.21 2.37 5.65
N HIS A 18 -13.92 1.51 6.63
CA HIS A 18 -13.22 0.23 6.40
C HIS A 18 -13.84 -0.58 5.24
N ALA A 19 -15.16 -0.71 5.22
CA ALA A 19 -15.88 -1.47 4.19
C ALA A 19 -15.68 -0.94 2.76
N ASP A 20 -15.40 0.36 2.60
CA ASP A 20 -15.23 1.02 1.31
C ASP A 20 -13.75 1.05 0.86
N LEU A 21 -12.82 0.76 1.77
CA LEU A 21 -11.37 0.82 1.53
C LEU A 21 -10.88 -0.08 0.37
N PRO A 22 -11.34 -1.34 0.22
CA PRO A 22 -10.84 -2.19 -0.87
C PRO A 22 -11.21 -1.61 -2.24
N ARG A 23 -12.43 -1.08 -2.36
CA ARG A 23 -12.91 -0.41 -3.58
C ARG A 23 -12.11 0.87 -3.84
N PHE A 24 -11.94 1.71 -2.82
CA PHE A 24 -11.17 2.94 -2.93
C PHE A 24 -9.74 2.70 -3.40
N VAL A 25 -9.03 1.73 -2.79
CA VAL A 25 -7.65 1.41 -3.17
C VAL A 25 -7.58 0.83 -4.58
N ARG A 26 -8.52 -0.06 -4.96
CA ARG A 26 -8.57 -0.61 -6.32
C ARG A 26 -8.77 0.49 -7.37
N GLU A 27 -9.68 1.42 -7.12
CA GLU A 27 -9.95 2.55 -8.02
C GLU A 27 -8.76 3.52 -8.06
N LEU A 28 -8.16 3.85 -6.92
CA LEU A 28 -6.98 4.72 -6.82
C LEU A 28 -5.77 4.18 -7.57
N LEU A 29 -5.57 2.86 -7.54
CA LEU A 29 -4.45 2.18 -8.20
C LEU A 29 -4.80 1.63 -9.59
N GLU A 30 -6.02 1.90 -10.08
CA GLU A 30 -6.53 1.44 -11.38
C GLU A 30 -6.40 -0.08 -11.59
N LEU A 31 -6.61 -0.87 -10.54
CA LEU A 31 -6.41 -2.32 -10.55
C LEU A 31 -7.65 -3.07 -11.05
N PRO A 32 -7.46 -4.23 -11.71
CA PRO A 32 -8.56 -5.12 -12.05
C PRO A 32 -9.24 -5.68 -10.80
N GLU A 33 -10.46 -6.18 -10.98
CA GLU A 33 -11.16 -6.93 -9.93
C GLU A 33 -10.39 -8.23 -9.61
N ALA A 34 -10.41 -8.63 -8.34
CA ALA A 34 -9.84 -9.87 -7.87
C ALA A 34 -10.89 -10.71 -7.14
N PRO A 35 -10.83 -12.04 -7.23
CA PRO A 35 -11.78 -12.91 -6.53
C PRO A 35 -11.67 -12.70 -5.02
N SER A 36 -12.82 -12.59 -4.37
CA SER A 36 -12.95 -12.47 -2.91
C SER A 36 -13.43 -13.79 -2.31
N TRP A 37 -13.05 -14.09 -1.07
CA TRP A 37 -13.46 -15.33 -0.39
C TRP A 37 -13.46 -15.19 1.12
N GLY A 38 -14.42 -15.86 1.77
CA GLY A 38 -14.58 -15.78 3.22
C GLY A 38 -14.73 -14.31 3.67
N PRO A 39 -14.00 -13.87 4.70
CA PRO A 39 -14.06 -12.48 5.18
C PRO A 39 -13.20 -11.52 4.35
N PHE A 40 -12.50 -12.00 3.32
CA PHE A 40 -11.50 -11.22 2.60
C PHE A 40 -12.05 -10.65 1.30
N THR A 41 -11.97 -9.31 1.19
CA THR A 41 -12.05 -8.62 -0.09
C THR A 41 -10.63 -8.42 -0.61
N ASN A 42 -10.34 -8.94 -1.80
CA ASN A 42 -8.99 -8.93 -2.33
C ASN A 42 -8.81 -7.88 -3.43
N ILE A 43 -7.59 -7.36 -3.54
CA ILE A 43 -7.10 -6.65 -4.73
C ILE A 43 -5.84 -7.35 -5.22
N GLN A 44 -5.69 -7.45 -6.54
CA GLN A 44 -4.53 -8.07 -7.18
C GLN A 44 -3.60 -6.97 -7.70
N LEU A 45 -2.38 -6.94 -7.19
CA LEU A 45 -1.31 -6.07 -7.71
C LEU A 45 -0.71 -6.68 -8.98
N THR A 46 -0.04 -5.84 -9.77
CA THR A 46 0.47 -6.16 -11.12
C THR A 46 1.56 -7.22 -11.17
N ASP A 47 2.16 -7.58 -10.03
CA ASP A 47 3.21 -8.60 -9.88
C ASP A 47 2.68 -9.95 -9.34
N GLY A 48 1.35 -10.12 -9.28
CA GLY A 48 0.75 -11.33 -8.73
C GLY A 48 0.61 -11.31 -7.20
N VAL A 49 1.01 -10.23 -6.51
CA VAL A 49 0.76 -10.08 -5.08
C VAL A 49 -0.72 -9.76 -4.81
N LEU A 50 -1.34 -10.53 -3.93
CA LEU A 50 -2.68 -10.28 -3.43
C LEU A 50 -2.62 -9.48 -2.13
N ARG A 51 -3.39 -8.39 -2.07
CA ARG A 51 -3.65 -7.68 -0.81
C ARG A 51 -5.08 -7.95 -0.36
N GLN A 52 -5.21 -8.42 0.88
CA GLN A 52 -6.46 -8.86 1.45
C GLN A 52 -6.93 -7.87 2.51
N PHE A 53 -8.17 -7.45 2.41
CA PHE A 53 -8.83 -6.59 3.39
C PHE A 53 -9.87 -7.40 4.15
N ALA A 54 -9.86 -7.27 5.47
CA ALA A 54 -10.85 -7.84 6.36
C ALA A 54 -10.95 -6.98 7.62
N GLU A 55 -12.11 -6.99 8.25
CA GLU A 55 -12.33 -6.43 9.58
C GLU A 55 -12.07 -7.53 10.61
N PRO A 56 -10.90 -7.57 11.27
CA PRO A 56 -10.64 -8.59 12.28
C PRO A 56 -11.34 -8.24 13.60
N PRO A 57 -11.66 -9.25 14.43
CA PRO A 57 -12.28 -9.03 15.74
C PRO A 57 -11.30 -8.49 16.80
N VAL A 58 -10.12 -7.99 16.39
CA VAL A 58 -9.05 -7.51 17.27
C VAL A 58 -8.54 -6.17 16.77
N GLU A 59 -8.01 -5.34 17.67
CA GLU A 59 -7.34 -4.11 17.28
C GLU A 59 -6.03 -4.41 16.54
N ILE A 60 -5.87 -3.83 15.35
CA ILE A 60 -4.67 -3.97 14.53
C ILE A 60 -3.78 -2.75 14.74
N GLN A 61 -2.47 -2.98 14.76
CA GLN A 61 -1.49 -1.89 14.69
C GLN A 61 -1.62 -1.12 13.37
N MET A 62 -1.22 0.15 13.37
CA MET A 62 -1.19 0.96 12.15
C MET A 62 -0.16 0.43 11.17
N GLN A 63 -0.57 0.17 9.93
CA GLN A 63 0.28 -0.35 8.87
C GLN A 63 0.47 0.71 7.77
N HIS A 64 1.72 0.99 7.42
CA HIS A 64 2.07 1.84 6.27
C HIS A 64 2.55 0.98 5.09
N TYR A 65 1.87 1.09 3.96
CA TYR A 65 2.19 0.37 2.73
C TYR A 65 2.58 1.35 1.64
N ALA A 66 3.77 1.18 1.06
CA ALA A 66 4.22 1.94 -0.10
C ALA A 66 4.17 1.04 -1.34
N PHE A 67 3.57 1.56 -2.41
CA PHE A 67 3.53 0.92 -3.72
C PHE A 67 4.46 1.65 -4.67
N VAL A 68 5.17 0.90 -5.48
CA VAL A 68 6.02 1.44 -6.53
C VAL A 68 5.23 1.41 -7.84
N SER A 69 5.05 2.57 -8.47
CA SER A 69 4.51 2.66 -9.83
C SER A 69 5.63 2.94 -10.83
N GLY A 70 5.65 2.16 -11.92
CA GLY A 70 6.65 2.29 -12.98
C GLY A 70 8.01 1.66 -12.63
N ARG A 71 9.02 1.94 -13.47
CA ARG A 71 10.37 1.44 -13.28
C ARG A 71 11.08 2.30 -12.22
N VAL A 72 11.42 1.70 -11.10
CA VAL A 72 12.41 2.30 -10.20
C VAL A 72 13.78 2.14 -10.87
N PRO A 73 14.49 3.23 -11.20
CA PRO A 73 15.84 3.11 -11.68
C PRO A 73 16.65 2.42 -10.59
N GLU A 74 17.43 1.42 -10.96
CA GLU A 74 18.31 0.74 -10.03
C GLU A 74 19.23 1.81 -9.42
N THR A 75 19.05 2.07 -8.12
CA THR A 75 19.92 2.96 -7.39
C THR A 75 21.30 2.37 -7.48
N ARG A 76 22.20 3.06 -8.19
CA ARG A 76 23.63 2.73 -8.20
C ARG A 76 24.03 2.63 -6.72
N ARG A 77 24.31 1.42 -6.24
CA ARG A 77 24.83 1.24 -4.87
C ARG A 77 25.99 2.23 -4.71
N PRO A 78 26.07 3.00 -3.62
CA PRO A 78 27.23 3.84 -3.39
C PRO A 78 28.46 2.93 -3.30
N THR A 79 29.21 2.85 -4.39
CA THR A 79 30.56 2.28 -4.40
C THR A 79 31.47 3.25 -3.67
N GLY A 80 31.79 2.92 -2.42
CA GLY A 80 32.75 3.62 -1.57
C GLY A 80 32.13 3.95 -0.21
N ARG A 81 32.75 3.69 0.94
CA ARG A 81 34.11 3.22 1.27
C ARG A 81 33.99 2.66 2.68
N GLN A 82 34.42 1.42 2.88
CA GLN A 82 34.62 0.88 4.22
C GLN A 82 35.83 1.62 4.80
N ILE A 83 35.59 2.48 5.79
CA ILE A 83 36.61 2.91 6.76
C ILE A 83 36.36 2.16 8.05
#